data_AF-A0A0M0BN67-F1
#
_entry.id   AF-A0A0M0BN67-F1
#
_cell.length_a   1.000
_cell.length_b   1.000
_cell.length_c   1.000
_cell.angle_alpha   90.00
_cell.angle_beta   90.00
_cell.angle_gamma   90.00
#
_symmetry.space_group_name_H-M   'P 1'
#
loop_
_entity.id
_entity.type
_entity.pdbx_description
1 polymer ?
#
loop_
_entity_poly.entity_id
_entity_poly.type
_entity_poly.pdbx_seq_one_letter_code
_entity_poly.pdbx_strand_id
1 'polypeptide(L)' 'MMIEIHEGRTIREFIFELSEIVDVNLLDKFLDKDELRPGIRILVNGRNISHLQGLETELKDHDLVSILPIAGGG' A
#
# COMPACT_ATOMS: atom_id res chain seq x y z
N MET A 1 -0.22 12.46 6.73
CA MET A 1 -1.53 12.51 6.04
C MET A 1 -2.34 11.34 6.54
N MET A 2 -3.59 11.55 6.97
CA MET A 2 -4.51 10.46 7.31
C MET A 2 -5.48 10.32 6.15
N ILE A 3 -5.67 9.10 5.65
CA ILE A 3 -6.60 8.78 4.58
C ILE A 3 -7.60 7.81 5.19
N GLU A 4 -8.88 8.15 5.11
CA GLU A 4 -9.94 7.26 5.54
C GLU A 4 -10.07 6.11 4.53
N ILE A 5 -10.18 4.89 5.04
CA ILE A 5 -10.29 3.69 4.22
C ILE A 5 -11.70 3.14 4.38
N HIS A 6 -12.42 3.02 3.28
CA HIS A 6 -13.74 2.39 3.27
C HIS A 6 -13.61 0.85 3.29
N GLU A 7 -14.51 0.20 4.03
CA GLU A 7 -14.52 -1.27 4.22
C GLU A 7 -14.66 -2.03 2.89
N GLY A 8 -13.94 -3.14 2.76
CA GLY A 8 -14.02 -4.03 1.59
C GLY A 8 -13.09 -3.65 0.43
N ARG A 9 -12.20 -2.66 0.63
CA ARG A 9 -11.17 -2.27 -0.34
C ARG A 9 -9.91 -3.10 -0.20
N THR A 10 -9.19 -3.29 -1.30
CA THR A 10 -7.86 -3.91 -1.30
C THR A 10 -6.74 -2.88 -1.20
N ILE A 11 -5.52 -3.32 -0.87
CA ILE A 11 -4.31 -2.48 -0.94
C ILE A 11 -4.09 -1.93 -2.35
N ARG A 12 -4.39 -2.71 -3.39
CA ARG A 12 -4.30 -2.28 -4.79
C ARG A 12 -5.16 -1.05 -5.06
N GLU A 13 -6.43 -1.13 -4.69
CA GLU A 13 -7.39 -0.03 -4.85
C GLU A 13 -6.97 1.20 -4.02
N PHE A 14 -6.48 0.97 -2.81
CA PHE A 14 -5.96 2.05 -1.96
C PHE A 14 -4.76 2.79 -2.61
N ILE A 15 -3.81 2.08 -3.22
CA ILE A 15 -2.67 2.71 -3.91
C ILE A 15 -3.14 3.49 -5.13
N PHE A 16 -4.12 2.97 -5.87
CA PHE A 16 -4.71 3.64 -7.03
C PHE A 16 -5.31 4.99 -6.63
N GLU A 17 -6.16 5.02 -5.60
CA GLU A 17 -6.77 6.26 -5.12
C GLU A 17 -5.75 7.23 -4.52
N LEU A 18 -4.75 6.71 -3.80
CA LEU A 18 -3.66 7.52 -3.28
C LEU A 18 -2.92 8.24 -4.43
N SER A 19 -2.77 7.58 -5.58
CA SER A 19 -2.15 8.20 -6.76
C SER A 19 -3.01 9.33 -7.35
N GLU A 20 -4.34 9.20 -7.34
CA GLU A 20 -5.23 10.26 -7.82
C GLU A 20 -5.19 11.51 -6.92
N ILE A 21 -4.97 11.32 -5.61
CA ILE A 21 -4.98 12.41 -4.62
C ILE A 21 -3.60 13.07 -4.48
N VAL A 22 -2.52 12.29 -4.48
CA VAL A 22 -1.18 12.77 -4.13
C VAL A 22 -0.29 13.02 -5.35
N ASP A 23 -0.18 12.05 -6.25
CA ASP A 23 0.69 12.10 -7.43
C ASP A 23 0.28 10.98 -8.40
N VAL A 24 -0.11 11.34 -9.63
CA VAL A 24 -0.50 10.38 -10.67
C VAL A 24 0.60 9.35 -10.98
N ASN A 25 1.88 9.69 -10.74
CA ASN A 25 3.01 8.79 -10.96
C ASN A 25 3.27 7.86 -9.75
N LEU A 26 2.46 7.93 -8.70
CA LEU A 26 2.64 7.14 -7.49
C LEU A 26 2.42 5.65 -7.76
N LEU A 27 1.51 5.29 -8.66
CA LEU A 27 1.34 3.91 -9.11
C LEU A 27 2.65 3.35 -9.67
N ASP A 28 3.30 4.05 -10.61
CA ASP A 28 4.56 3.62 -11.21
C ASP A 28 5.71 3.57 -10.21
N LYS A 29 5.67 4.41 -9.16
CA LYS A 29 6.65 4.40 -8.06
C LYS A 29 6.44 3.22 -7.11
N PHE A 30 5.23 2.68 -7.00
CA PHE A 30 4.86 1.67 -6.04
C PHE A 30 4.78 0.27 -6.64
N LEU A 31 4.28 0.19 -7.86
CA LEU A 31 4.03 -1.03 -8.58
C LEU A 31 4.98 -1.15 -9.77
N ASP A 32 5.41 -2.37 -10.04
CA ASP A 32 6.00 -2.77 -11.31
C ASP A 32 5.06 -3.80 -11.94
N LYS A 33 4.30 -3.36 -12.95
CA LYS A 33 3.16 -4.10 -13.50
C LYS A 33 2.10 -4.38 -12.41
N ASP A 34 2.05 -5.62 -11.93
CA ASP A 34 1.08 -6.11 -10.96
C ASP A 34 1.71 -6.50 -9.61
N GLU A 35 2.98 -6.18 -9.41
CA GLU A 35 3.72 -6.51 -8.19
C GLU A 35 4.19 -5.25 -7.47
N LEU A 36 4.22 -5.31 -6.13
CA LEU A 36 4.81 -4.25 -5.32
C LEU A 36 6.32 -4.18 -5.58
N ARG A 37 6.83 -2.99 -5.87
CA ARG A 37 8.26 -2.78 -6.07
C ARG A 37 9.07 -3.21 -4.84
N PRO A 38 10.22 -3.86 -5.02
CA PRO A 38 11.04 -4.37 -3.92
C PRO A 38 11.61 -3.27 -3.02
N GLY A 39 11.61 -2.00 -3.47
CA GLY A 39 12.04 -0.86 -2.66
C GLY A 39 11.00 -0.35 -1.66
N ILE A 40 9.80 -0.93 -1.62
CA ILE A 40 8.68 -0.47 -0.79
C ILE A 40 8.16 -1.62 0.05
N ARG A 41 7.86 -1.31 1.32
CA ARG A 41 7.19 -2.21 2.24
C ARG A 41 5.87 -1.58 2.67
N ILE A 42 4.79 -2.34 2.57
CA ILE A 42 3.47 -1.93 3.02
C ILE A 42 3.08 -2.80 4.23
N LEU A 43 2.60 -2.14 5.28
CA LEU A 43 2.11 -2.77 6.49
C LEU A 43 0.63 -2.41 6.69
N VAL A 44 -0.19 -3.40 7.04
CA VAL A 44 -1.55 -3.20 7.55
C VAL A 44 -1.55 -3.56 9.02
N ASN A 45 -1.87 -2.59 9.90
CA ASN A 45 -1.82 -2.76 11.35
C ASN A 45 -0.49 -3.34 11.85
N GLY A 46 0.63 -2.90 11.25
CA GLY A 46 1.98 -3.36 11.56
C GLY A 46 2.39 -4.71 10.95
N ARG A 47 1.52 -5.39 10.19
CA ARG A 47 1.83 -6.65 9.51
C ARG A 47 2.13 -6.43 8.03
N ASN A 48 3.23 -7.01 7.55
CA ASN A 48 3.59 -6.92 6.13
C ASN A 48 2.56 -7.63 5.25
N ILE A 49 2.09 -6.97 4.19
CA ILE A 49 1.14 -7.54 3.23
C ILE A 49 1.66 -8.79 2.54
N SER A 50 2.99 -8.96 2.44
CA SER A 50 3.62 -10.18 1.90
C SER A 50 3.37 -11.43 2.77
N HIS A 51 2.97 -11.25 4.04
CA HIS A 51 2.54 -12.33 4.93
C HIS A 51 1.01 -12.42 5.03
N LEU A 52 0.29 -11.62 4.25
CA LEU A 52 -1.17 -11.61 4.13
C LEU A 52 -1.54 -12.05 2.70
N GLN A 53 -2.36 -11.29 1.99
CA GLN A 53 -2.78 -11.55 0.61
C GLN A 53 -2.10 -10.62 -0.40
N GLY A 54 -0.98 -9.99 -0.02
CA GLY A 54 -0.27 -9.04 -0.89
C GLY A 54 -1.13 -7.82 -1.22
N LEU A 55 -1.13 -7.42 -2.49
CA LEU A 55 -1.94 -6.29 -2.97
C LEU A 55 -3.45 -6.54 -2.86
N GLU A 56 -3.88 -7.80 -2.77
CA GLU A 56 -5.27 -8.20 -2.60
C GLU A 56 -5.68 -8.25 -1.12
N THR A 57 -4.81 -7.83 -0.20
CA THR A 57 -5.16 -7.73 1.23
C THR A 57 -6.32 -6.74 1.38
N GLU A 58 -7.46 -7.25 1.83
CA GLU A 58 -8.63 -6.45 2.20
C GLU A 58 -8.33 -5.58 3.42
N LEU A 59 -8.77 -4.33 3.32
CA LEU A 59 -8.71 -3.29 4.33
C LEU A 59 -10.09 -3.10 4.93
N LYS A 60 -10.09 -2.92 6.25
CA LYS A 60 -11.27 -2.63 7.04
C LYS A 60 -11.27 -1.18 7.46
N ASP A 61 -12.44 -0.73 7.89
CA ASP A 61 -12.57 0.58 8.50
C ASP A 61 -11.63 0.68 9.72
N HIS A 62 -10.97 1.83 9.85
CA HIS A 62 -9.90 2.09 10.83
C HIS A 62 -8.58 1.29 10.68
N ASP A 63 -8.36 0.55 9.60
CA ASP A 63 -7.05 -0.08 9.37
C ASP A 63 -5.97 0.99 9.16
N LEU A 64 -4.83 0.78 9.83
CA LEU A 64 -3.66 1.64 9.66
C LEU A 64 -2.74 1.07 8.59
N VAL A 65 -2.67 1.75 7.44
CA VAL A 65 -1.72 1.43 6.36
C VAL A 65 -0.45 2.25 6.52
N SER A 66 0.69 1.58 6.66
CA SER A 66 2.02 2.21 6.67
C SER A 66 2.80 1.84 5.42
N ILE A 67 3.27 2.84 4.69
CA ILE A 67 4.15 2.67 3.53
C ILE A 67 5.55 3.12 3.93
N LEU A 68 6.52 2.24 3.77
CA LEU A 68 7.90 2.48 4.16
C LEU A 68 8.82 2.22 2.96
N PRO A 69 9.69 3.16 2.57
CA PRO A 69 10.80 2.80 1.70
C PRO A 69 11.69 1.80 2.44
N ILE A 70 12.10 0.73 1.77
CA ILE A 70 13.11 -0.17 2.31
C ILE A 70 14.44 0.55 2.19
N ALA A 71 14.81 1.29 3.24
CA ALA A 71 16.18 1.72 3.39
C ALA A 71 17.04 0.46 3.51
N GLY A 72 17.98 0.27 2.58
CA GLY A 72 19.01 -0.75 2.72
C GLY A 72 19.76 -0.50 4.02
N GLY A 73 19.51 -1.32 5.03
CA GLY A 73 20.26 -1.31 6.28
C GLY A 73 21.52 -2.14 6.09
N GLY A 74 22.67 -1.47 6.02
CA GLY A 74 24.00 -2.04 5.89
C GLY A 74 24.99 -1.00 5.38
#